data_AF-A0A7D3VTX4-F1
#
_entry.id   AF-A0A7D3VTX4-F1
#
_cell.length_a   1.000
_cell.length_b   1.000
_cell.length_c   1.000
_cell.angle_alpha   90.00
_cell.angle_beta   90.00
_cell.angle_gamma   90.00
#
_symmetry.space_group_name_H-M   'P 1'
#
loop_
_entity.id
_entity.type
_entity.pdbx_description
1 polymer ?
#
loop_
_entity_poly.entity_id
_entity_poly.type
_entity_poly.pdbx_seq_one_letter_code
_entity_poly.pdbx_strand_id
1 'polypeptide(L)' 'MDDYGHHDDALTGSMIIGEIGTHTYFRLVVTGPARGQVWRDEVAANGDLIPGLDFADWYLNWLRRLGALKGSQTGRRRLV' A
#
# COMPACT_ATOMS: atom_id res chain seq x y z
N MET A 1 -25.33 -10.45 9.48
CA MET A 1 -23.98 -11.01 9.62
C MET A 1 -23.30 -10.72 8.30
N ASP A 2 -22.60 -9.62 8.31
CA ASP A 2 -21.94 -8.94 7.21
C ASP A 2 -20.66 -9.71 6.86
N ASP A 3 -20.61 -10.20 5.64
CA ASP A 3 -19.59 -11.08 5.04
C ASP A 3 -18.18 -10.46 4.94
N TYR A 4 -17.98 -9.27 5.54
CA TYR A 4 -16.70 -8.56 5.54
C TYR A 4 -15.71 -9.11 6.58
N GLY A 5 -16.15 -10.00 7.48
CA GLY A 5 -15.33 -10.50 8.59
C GLY A 5 -14.27 -11.55 8.22
N HIS A 6 -14.31 -12.15 7.03
CA HIS A 6 -13.40 -13.25 6.68
C HIS A 6 -12.10 -12.83 5.98
N HIS A 7 -11.99 -11.59 5.48
CA HIS A 7 -10.81 -11.18 4.72
C HIS A 7 -9.63 -10.73 5.59
N ASP A 8 -9.88 -10.22 6.79
CA ASP A 8 -8.81 -9.66 7.62
C ASP A 8 -7.96 -10.75 8.31
N ASP A 9 -8.58 -11.89 8.65
CA ASP A 9 -7.88 -13.03 9.27
C ASP A 9 -6.80 -13.63 8.34
N ALA A 10 -7.06 -13.64 7.02
CA ALA A 10 -6.16 -14.18 6.00
C ALA A 10 -4.93 -13.28 5.71
N LEU A 11 -4.95 -12.03 6.18
CA LEU A 11 -3.92 -11.02 5.92
C LEU A 11 -3.21 -10.54 7.18
N THR A 12 -3.20 -11.39 8.21
CA THR A 12 -2.46 -11.20 9.47
C THR A 12 -1.02 -10.77 9.20
N GLY A 13 -0.57 -9.73 9.91
CA GLY A 13 0.75 -9.13 9.69
C GLY A 13 0.77 -7.98 8.69
N SER A 14 -0.41 -7.49 8.29
CA SER A 14 -0.60 -6.25 7.54
C SER A 14 -1.65 -5.35 8.19
N MET A 15 -1.71 -4.07 7.81
CA MET A 15 -2.69 -3.10 8.30
C MET A 15 -3.21 -2.26 7.15
N ILE A 16 -4.54 -2.03 7.09
CA ILE A 16 -5.15 -1.11 6.13
C ILE A 16 -4.71 0.33 6.45
N ILE A 17 -4.18 1.02 5.44
CA ILE A 17 -3.71 2.42 5.54
C ILE A 17 -4.50 3.38 4.65
N GLY A 18 -5.43 2.86 3.84
CA GLY A 18 -6.31 3.65 3.00
C GLY A 18 -7.26 2.80 2.18
N GLU A 19 -8.33 3.40 1.71
CA GLU A 19 -9.33 2.82 0.82
C GLU A 19 -9.38 3.63 -0.47
N ILE A 20 -9.50 2.95 -1.61
CA ILE A 20 -9.82 3.57 -2.90
C ILE A 20 -11.17 3.03 -3.36
N GLY A 21 -12.16 3.92 -3.47
CA GLY A 21 -13.47 3.54 -3.98
C GLY A 21 -14.17 2.59 -3.02
N THR A 22 -14.71 1.49 -3.54
CA THR A 22 -15.40 0.47 -2.77
C THR A 22 -14.67 -0.85 -2.98
N HIS A 23 -14.38 -1.58 -1.89
CA HIS A 23 -13.75 -2.92 -1.92
C HIS A 23 -12.29 -2.98 -2.38
N THR A 24 -11.58 -1.84 -2.48
CA THR A 24 -10.15 -1.82 -2.75
C THR A 24 -9.41 -1.07 -1.66
N TYR A 25 -8.41 -1.71 -1.06
CA TYR A 25 -7.65 -1.17 0.06
C TYR A 25 -6.16 -1.09 -0.25
N PHE A 26 -5.47 -0.18 0.42
CA PHE A 26 -4.02 -0.23 0.55
C PHE A 26 -3.66 -0.82 1.91
N ARG A 27 -2.80 -1.83 1.92
CA ARG A 27 -2.32 -2.50 3.12
C ARG A 27 -0.82 -2.34 3.27
N LEU A 28 -0.37 -1.86 4.42
CA LEU A 28 1.04 -1.89 4.79
C LEU A 28 1.37 -3.26 5.40
N VAL A 29 2.33 -3.98 4.82
CA VAL A 29 2.87 -5.21 5.42
C VAL A 29 3.76 -4.84 6.61
N VAL A 30 3.41 -5.33 7.79
CA VAL A 30 4.09 -5.01 9.06
C VAL A 30 5.06 -6.11 9.50
N THR A 31 4.82 -7.37 9.10
CA THR A 31 5.67 -8.52 9.49
C THR A 31 6.10 -9.37 8.30
N GLY A 32 7.16 -10.15 8.47
CA GLY A 32 7.66 -11.09 7.45
C GLY A 32 8.57 -10.45 6.38
N PRO A 33 8.95 -11.22 5.34
CA PRO A 33 9.94 -10.79 4.33
C PRO A 33 9.53 -9.58 3.49
N ALA A 34 8.22 -9.38 3.30
CA ALA A 34 7.67 -8.25 2.55
C ALA A 34 7.39 -7.01 3.42
N ARG A 35 7.80 -7.01 4.69
CA ARG A 35 7.61 -5.89 5.63
C ARG A 35 8.07 -4.57 5.02
N GLY A 36 7.21 -3.56 5.13
CA GLY A 36 7.43 -2.21 4.62
C GLY A 36 6.84 -1.97 3.24
N GLN A 37 6.39 -3.01 2.53
CA GLN A 37 5.67 -2.84 1.26
C GLN A 37 4.21 -2.44 1.49
N VAL A 38 3.68 -1.65 0.57
CA VAL A 38 2.25 -1.32 0.47
C VAL A 38 1.63 -2.13 -0.64
N TRP A 39 0.76 -3.07 -0.28
CA TRP A 39 0.02 -3.91 -1.20
C TRP A 39 -1.33 -3.28 -1.52
N ARG A 40 -1.81 -3.51 -2.74
CA ARG A 40 -3.20 -3.21 -3.09
C ARG A 40 -4.00 -4.48 -2.91
N ASP A 41 -4.99 -4.40 -2.04
CA ASP A 41 -5.93 -5.46 -1.73
C ASP A 41 -7.20 -5.25 -2.54
N GLU A 42 -7.38 -6.06 -3.57
CA GLU A 42 -8.58 -6.09 -4.42
C GLU A 42 -9.40 -7.37 -4.14
N VAL A 43 -9.10 -8.12 -3.06
CA VAL A 43 -9.68 -9.45 -2.81
C VAL A 43 -11.20 -9.37 -2.61
N ALA A 44 -11.68 -8.35 -1.90
CA ALA A 44 -13.11 -8.11 -1.70
C ALA A 44 -13.86 -7.79 -3.01
N ALA A 45 -13.16 -7.41 -4.08
CA ALA A 45 -13.69 -7.21 -5.43
C ALA A 45 -13.51 -8.44 -6.34
N ASN A 46 -13.23 -9.62 -5.78
CA ASN A 46 -12.80 -10.83 -6.49
C ASN A 46 -11.50 -10.66 -7.29
N GLY A 47 -10.66 -9.70 -6.88
CA GLY A 47 -9.33 -9.47 -7.43
C GLY A 47 -8.23 -10.14 -6.60
N ASP A 48 -6.99 -9.75 -6.90
CA ASP A 48 -5.80 -10.28 -6.25
C ASP A 48 -5.22 -9.31 -5.22
N LEU A 49 -4.29 -9.83 -4.43
CA LEU A 49 -3.41 -9.04 -3.60
C LEU A 49 -2.14 -8.68 -4.39
N ILE A 50 -2.00 -7.40 -4.73
CA ILE A 50 -0.98 -6.92 -5.67
C ILE A 50 0.16 -6.26 -4.86
N PRO A 51 1.38 -6.82 -4.85
CA PRO A 51 2.52 -6.19 -4.19
C PRO A 51 2.87 -4.84 -4.78
N GLY A 52 3.30 -3.91 -3.93
CA GLY A 52 3.66 -2.56 -4.34
C GLY A 52 5.00 -2.08 -3.78
N LEU A 53 5.20 -0.77 -3.82
CA LEU A 53 6.41 -0.10 -3.38
C LEU A 53 6.58 -0.20 -1.87
N ASP A 54 7.78 0.13 -1.38
CA ASP A 54 7.92 0.45 0.03
C ASP A 54 7.05 1.66 0.42
N PHE A 55 6.70 1.77 1.70
CA PHE A 55 5.79 2.81 2.19
C PHE A 55 6.26 4.23 1.86
N ALA A 56 7.57 4.49 1.94
CA ALA A 56 8.11 5.82 1.68
C ALA A 56 7.93 6.22 0.21
N ASP A 57 8.31 5.33 -0.71
CA ASP A 57 8.16 5.54 -2.14
C ASP A 57 6.69 5.58 -2.56
N TRP A 58 5.83 4.73 -1.98
CA TRP A 58 4.39 4.76 -2.18
C TRP A 58 3.79 6.11 -1.76
N TYR A 59 4.11 6.59 -0.55
CA TYR A 59 3.57 7.82 0.01
C TYR A 59 4.04 9.06 -0.76
N LEU A 60 5.33 9.13 -1.10
CA LEU A 60 5.87 10.22 -1.92
C LEU A 60 5.25 10.24 -3.32
N ASN A 61 5.02 9.07 -3.93
CA ASN A 61 4.33 9.00 -5.21
C ASN A 61 2.86 9.43 -5.11
N TRP A 62 2.16 9.07 -4.04
CA TRP A 62 0.80 9.54 -3.78
C TRP A 62 0.75 11.07 -3.64
N LEU A 63 1.63 11.67 -2.82
CA LEU A 63 1.70 13.12 -2.67
C LEU A 63 2.04 13.86 -3.99
N ARG A 64 2.91 13.28 -4.82
CA ARG A 64 3.21 13.80 -6.17
C ARG A 64 1.98 13.80 -7.07
N ARG A 65 1.19 12.71 -7.06
CA ARG A 65 -0.05 12.60 -7.84
C ARG A 65 -1.10 13.62 -7.39
N LEU A 66 -1.13 13.96 -6.11
CA LEU A 66 -1.98 15.03 -5.58
C LEU A 66 -1.46 16.45 -5.89
N GLY A 67 -0.29 16.60 -6.50
CA GLY A 67 0.35 17.90 -6.70
C GLY A 67 0.82 18.55 -5.39
N ALA A 68 0.75 17.84 -4.26
CA ALA A 68 1.20 18.28 -2.95
C ALA A 68 2.73 18.32 -2.86
N LEU A 69 3.42 17.53 -3.70
CA LEU A 69 4.84 17.66 -3.96
C LEU A 69 5.04 18.19 -5.39
N LYS A 70 5.49 19.44 -5.52
CA LYS A 70 6.04 19.98 -6.77
C LYS A 70 7.52 19.55 -6.88
N GLY A 71 8.02 19.26 -8.09
CA GLY A 71 9.30 18.56 -8.39
C GLY A 71 10.50 18.94 -7.50
N SER A 72 11.41 18.01 -7.21
CA SER A 72 12.44 17.50 -8.13
C SER A 72 12.87 16.06 -7.79
N GLN A 73 13.18 15.25 -8.81
CA GLN A 73 14.13 14.13 -8.67
C GLN A 73 15.52 14.69 -8.37
N THR A 74 15.76 15.14 -7.14
CA THR A 74 17.11 15.49 -6.71
C THR A 74 17.76 14.20 -6.25
N GLY A 75 18.71 13.73 -7.05
CA GLY A 75 19.23 12.37 -7.05
C GLY A 75 19.74 11.87 -5.70
N ARG A 76 19.60 10.55 -5.51
CA ARG A 76 20.53 9.81 -4.68
C ARG A 76 21.90 9.85 -5.38
N ARG A 77 22.67 10.91 -5.14
CA ARG A 77 24.12 10.79 -5.16
C ARG A 77 24.46 9.81 -4.05
N ARG A 78 24.78 8.58 -4.44
CA ARG A 78 25.60 7.70 -3.60
C ARG A 78 26.98 8.38 -3.56
N LEU A 79 27.24 9.09 -2.48
CA LEU A 79 28.59 9.50 -2.12
C LEU A 79 29.16 8.43 -1.19
N VAL A 80 30.35 8.01 -1.57
CA VAL A 80 31.29 7.05 -0.97
C VAL A 80 30.89 5.58 -1.04
#